data_AF-A0A918V7S6-F1
#
_entry.id   AF-A0A918V7S6-F1
#
_cell.length_a   1.000
_cell.length_b   1.000
_cell.length_c   1.000
_cell.angle_alpha   90.00
_cell.angle_beta   90.00
_cell.angle_gamma   90.00
#
_symmetry.space_group_name_H-M   'P 1'
#
loop_
_entity.id
_entity.type
_entity.pdbx_description
1 polymer ?
#
loop_
_entity_poly.entity_id
_entity_poly.type
_entity_poly.pdbx_seq_one_letter_code
_entity_poly.pdbx_strand_id
1 'polypeptide(L)'
;MVTTPVRIAVAGTHSTGKTTLVRRLETELRAHGYTVARTPTSFAAQAADLGFPKLQQQTAECTEWIIAASAAASAQATLAAADAVLIDRSALDPVAYYLAALERSDRQPPAGADAYLRTLAHAYAAGYDLLLATVLDPDVPLGEHRDRDLDYRAAVDAHLHQLLGAVRHQKVRNHPSDQEAAIQAALTAVEEADR
;
A
#
# COMPACT_ATOMS: atom_id res chain seq x y z
N MET A 1 1.05 -29.00 8.99
CA MET A 1 -0.01 -27.97 9.12
C MET A 1 0.24 -26.94 8.04
N VAL A 2 -0.79 -26.43 7.37
CA VAL A 2 -0.61 -25.31 6.43
C VAL A 2 -0.61 -24.05 7.29
N THR A 3 0.57 -23.45 7.51
CA THR A 3 0.70 -22.15 8.15
C THR A 3 0.10 -21.10 7.21
N THR A 4 -0.68 -20.17 7.76
CA THR A 4 -1.19 -19.05 6.97
C THR A 4 -0.09 -18.00 6.92
N PRO A 5 0.33 -17.53 5.73
CA PRO A 5 1.40 -16.54 5.62
C PRO A 5 1.04 -15.23 6.30
N VAL A 6 2.03 -14.59 6.89
CA VAL A 6 1.93 -13.22 7.41
C VAL A 6 1.82 -12.24 6.25
N ARG A 7 0.74 -11.44 6.24
CA ARG A 7 0.47 -10.42 5.22
C ARG A 7 1.01 -9.07 5.69
N ILE A 8 2.08 -8.63 5.04
CA ILE A 8 2.77 -7.37 5.35
C ILE A 8 2.48 -6.36 4.24
N ALA A 9 1.68 -5.35 4.54
CA ALA A 9 1.32 -4.30 3.60
C ALA A 9 2.19 -3.05 3.78
N VAL A 10 2.63 -2.46 2.67
CA VAL A 10 3.36 -1.19 2.65
C VAL A 10 2.52 -0.11 1.98
N ALA A 11 2.12 0.91 2.74
CA ALA A 11 1.31 2.04 2.28
C ALA A 11 2.12 3.32 2.08
N GLY A 12 1.67 4.22 1.20
CA GLY A 12 2.29 5.54 1.03
C GLY A 12 2.03 6.21 -0.31
N THR A 13 2.06 7.54 -0.34
CA THR A 13 2.04 8.30 -1.61
C THR A 13 3.25 7.97 -2.49
N HIS A 14 3.22 8.34 -3.78
CA HIS A 14 4.35 8.08 -4.66
C HIS A 14 5.63 8.78 -4.16
N SER A 15 6.77 8.11 -4.41
CA SER A 15 8.12 8.63 -4.07
C SER A 15 8.42 8.75 -2.57
N THR A 16 7.90 7.84 -1.75
CA THR A 16 8.18 7.74 -0.30
C THR A 16 9.09 6.57 0.06
N GLY A 17 9.77 5.96 -0.91
CA GLY A 17 10.66 4.83 -0.67
C GLY A 17 9.99 3.46 -0.52
N LYS A 18 8.67 3.32 -0.72
CA LYS A 18 7.95 2.03 -0.62
C LYS A 18 8.61 0.87 -1.35
N THR A 19 8.91 1.02 -2.63
CA THR A 19 9.51 -0.07 -3.42
C THR A 19 10.88 -0.47 -2.87
N THR A 20 11.65 0.49 -2.36
CA THR A 20 12.93 0.24 -1.67
C THR A 20 12.70 -0.52 -0.37
N LEU A 21 11.74 -0.08 0.45
CA LEU A 21 11.39 -0.75 1.69
C LEU A 21 10.92 -2.19 1.45
N VAL A 22 10.00 -2.41 0.50
CA VAL A 22 9.51 -3.76 0.16
C VAL A 22 10.65 -4.66 -0.31
N ARG A 23 11.56 -4.15 -1.16
CA ARG A 23 12.75 -4.93 -1.57
C ARG A 23 13.64 -5.28 -0.39
N ARG A 24 13.85 -4.34 0.53
CA ARG A 24 14.67 -4.58 1.73
C ARG A 24 14.01 -5.61 2.65
N LEU A 25 12.70 -5.49 2.91
CA LEU A 25 11.93 -6.50 3.63
C LEU A 25 12.07 -7.89 2.99
N GLU A 26 11.93 -7.98 1.66
CA GLU A 26 12.09 -9.23 0.93
C GLU A 26 13.49 -9.83 1.08
N THR A 27 14.54 -9.01 1.02
CA THR A 27 15.92 -9.44 1.21
C THR A 27 16.16 -9.94 2.64
N GLU A 28 15.75 -9.18 3.65
CA GLU A 28 16.02 -9.52 5.05
C GLU A 28 15.22 -10.74 5.50
N LEU A 29 13.93 -10.84 5.18
CA LEU A 29 13.12 -12.02 5.49
C LEU A 29 13.75 -13.30 4.89
N ARG A 30 14.20 -13.23 3.63
CA ARG A 30 14.88 -14.37 2.98
C ARG A 30 16.24 -14.68 3.60
N ALA A 31 17.00 -13.66 4.01
CA ALA A 31 18.27 -13.86 4.71
C ALA A 31 18.08 -14.59 6.05
N HIS A 32 16.92 -14.43 6.67
CA HIS A 32 16.50 -15.15 7.88
C HIS A 32 15.86 -16.53 7.61
N GLY A 33 15.82 -16.98 6.35
CA GLY A 33 15.35 -18.32 5.98
C GLY A 33 13.87 -18.41 5.61
N TYR A 34 13.14 -17.29 5.61
CA TYR A 34 11.72 -17.27 5.25
C TYR A 34 11.48 -17.29 3.75
N THR A 35 10.46 -18.02 3.35
CA THR A 35 9.88 -18.00 2.01
C THR A 35 8.94 -16.79 1.87
N VAL A 36 9.16 -15.99 0.83
CA VAL A 36 8.47 -14.71 0.65
C VAL A 36 7.83 -14.63 -0.73
N ALA A 37 6.51 -14.46 -0.75
CA ALA A 37 5.73 -14.10 -1.93
C ALA A 37 5.47 -12.59 -1.96
N ARG A 38 5.24 -12.04 -3.16
CA ARG A 38 5.01 -10.60 -3.35
C ARG A 38 3.90 -10.38 -4.37
N THR A 39 3.00 -9.44 -4.09
CA THR A 39 1.97 -9.01 -5.05
C THR A 39 2.58 -8.16 -6.18
N PRO A 40 1.92 -8.06 -7.35
CA PRO A 40 2.30 -7.09 -8.38
C PRO A 40 2.49 -5.66 -7.83
N THR A 41 3.52 -4.98 -8.31
CA THR A 41 4.01 -3.67 -7.82
C THR A 41 3.07 -2.49 -8.10
N SER A 42 2.17 -2.62 -9.07
CA SER A 42 1.30 -1.52 -9.49
C SER A 42 0.03 -2.01 -10.18
N PHE A 43 -1.01 -2.26 -9.40
CA PHE A 43 -2.38 -2.45 -9.93
C PHE A 43 -2.89 -1.19 -10.63
N ALA A 44 -2.43 -0.01 -10.21
CA ALA A 44 -2.70 1.22 -10.96
C ALA A 44 -2.18 1.12 -12.40
N ALA A 45 -0.99 0.52 -12.63
CA ALA A 45 -0.46 0.34 -13.99
C ALA A 45 -1.42 -0.51 -14.84
N GLN A 46 -1.80 -1.68 -14.32
CA GLN A 46 -2.74 -2.61 -14.96
C GLN A 46 -4.10 -1.95 -15.21
N ALA A 47 -4.60 -1.13 -14.29
CA ALA A 47 -5.85 -0.41 -14.46
C ALA A 47 -5.83 0.49 -15.71
N ALA A 48 -4.74 1.23 -15.99
CA ALA A 48 -4.73 1.99 -17.25
C ALA A 48 -4.50 1.14 -18.49
N ASP A 49 -3.83 0.00 -18.38
CA ASP A 49 -3.74 -0.92 -19.52
C ASP A 49 -5.13 -1.42 -19.94
N LEU A 50 -6.08 -1.43 -18.98
CA LEU A 50 -7.51 -1.69 -19.20
C LEU A 50 -8.33 -0.45 -19.60
N GLY A 51 -7.70 0.73 -19.68
CA GLY A 51 -8.34 1.99 -20.07
C GLY A 51 -8.90 2.82 -18.91
N PHE A 52 -8.67 2.45 -17.64
CA PHE A 52 -9.06 3.30 -16.51
C PHE A 52 -8.21 4.57 -16.44
N PRO A 53 -8.81 5.72 -16.06
CA PRO A 53 -8.06 6.94 -15.81
C PRO A 53 -7.25 6.83 -14.50
N LYS A 54 -6.05 7.42 -14.51
CA LYS A 54 -5.08 7.41 -13.41
C LYS A 54 -4.93 8.79 -12.76
N LEU A 55 -4.30 8.81 -11.58
CA LEU A 55 -3.85 10.02 -10.88
C LEU A 55 -5.02 11.01 -10.67
N GLN A 56 -4.87 12.27 -11.09
CA GLN A 56 -5.87 13.33 -10.90
C GLN A 56 -7.23 13.03 -11.58
N GLN A 57 -7.25 12.07 -12.52
CA GLN A 57 -8.46 11.64 -13.24
C GLN A 57 -9.05 10.33 -12.68
N GLN A 58 -8.49 9.76 -11.61
CA GLN A 58 -8.99 8.52 -11.03
C GLN A 58 -10.48 8.63 -10.65
N THR A 59 -11.25 7.60 -10.98
CA THR A 59 -12.69 7.49 -10.71
C THR A 59 -12.98 6.49 -9.60
N ALA A 60 -14.23 6.44 -9.14
CA ALA A 60 -14.67 5.48 -8.14
C ALA A 60 -14.51 4.03 -8.65
N GLU A 61 -14.86 3.77 -9.91
CA GLU A 61 -14.79 2.45 -10.54
C GLU A 61 -13.34 1.98 -10.70
N CYS A 62 -12.43 2.88 -11.10
CA CYS A 62 -10.99 2.60 -11.14
C CYS A 62 -10.48 2.22 -9.74
N THR A 63 -10.91 2.98 -8.72
CA THR A 63 -10.51 2.76 -7.33
C THR A 63 -10.99 1.41 -6.80
N GLU A 64 -12.27 1.09 -7.01
CA GLU A 64 -12.86 -0.20 -6.67
C GLU A 64 -12.12 -1.35 -7.36
N TRP A 65 -11.86 -1.22 -8.67
CA TRP A 65 -11.14 -2.23 -9.42
C TRP A 65 -9.75 -2.47 -8.85
N ILE A 66 -8.99 -1.42 -8.54
CA ILE A 66 -7.65 -1.55 -7.96
C ILE A 66 -7.70 -2.26 -6.59
N ILE A 67 -8.68 -1.94 -5.74
CA ILE A 67 -8.86 -2.60 -4.44
C ILE A 67 -9.15 -4.10 -4.64
N ALA A 68 -10.11 -4.43 -5.51
CA ALA A 68 -10.50 -5.82 -5.78
C ALA A 68 -9.36 -6.63 -6.41
N ALA A 69 -8.63 -6.07 -7.37
CA ALA A 69 -7.49 -6.71 -8.02
C ALA A 69 -6.35 -6.97 -7.01
N SER A 70 -6.06 -5.99 -6.15
CA SER A 70 -5.07 -6.14 -5.09
C SER A 70 -5.46 -7.21 -4.08
N ALA A 71 -6.73 -7.27 -3.69
CA ALA A 71 -7.24 -8.29 -2.79
C ALA A 71 -7.13 -9.71 -3.40
N ALA A 72 -7.54 -9.87 -4.66
CA ALA A 72 -7.44 -11.14 -5.37
C ALA A 72 -5.99 -11.62 -5.47
N ALA A 73 -5.05 -10.73 -5.81
CA ALA A 73 -3.64 -11.06 -5.88
C ALA A 73 -3.03 -11.39 -4.51
N SER A 74 -3.46 -10.69 -3.45
CA SER A 74 -3.02 -10.97 -2.08
C SER A 74 -3.49 -12.35 -1.61
N ALA A 75 -4.73 -12.74 -1.95
CA ALA A 75 -5.26 -14.08 -1.68
C ALA A 75 -4.53 -15.14 -2.51
N GLN A 76 -4.27 -14.89 -3.79
CA GLN A 76 -3.52 -15.84 -4.62
C GLN A 76 -2.09 -16.05 -4.12
N ALA A 77 -1.44 -14.99 -3.63
CA ALA A 77 -0.08 -15.06 -3.10
C ALA A 77 0.02 -15.99 -1.87
N THR A 78 -1.08 -16.25 -1.15
CA THR A 78 -1.05 -17.20 -0.02
C THR A 78 -0.95 -18.66 -0.46
N LEU A 79 -1.18 -18.96 -1.76
CA LEU A 79 -1.03 -20.31 -2.30
C LEU A 79 0.43 -20.70 -2.56
N ALA A 80 1.36 -19.74 -2.50
CA ALA A 80 2.76 -19.94 -2.85
C ALA A 80 3.59 -20.74 -1.83
N ALA A 81 2.95 -21.35 -0.81
CA ALA A 81 3.62 -21.96 0.34
C ALA A 81 4.69 -21.02 0.93
N ALA A 82 4.31 -19.76 1.13
CA ALA A 82 5.17 -18.71 1.67
C ALA A 82 4.93 -18.54 3.18
N ASP A 83 5.94 -18.09 3.91
CA ASP A 83 5.85 -17.67 5.31
C ASP A 83 5.34 -16.21 5.40
N ALA A 84 5.69 -15.39 4.41
CA ALA A 84 5.25 -14.01 4.30
C ALA A 84 4.76 -13.63 2.90
N VAL A 85 3.72 -12.81 2.84
CA VAL A 85 3.23 -12.15 1.62
C VAL A 85 3.45 -10.64 1.75
N LEU A 86 4.32 -10.10 0.92
CA LEU A 86 4.55 -8.66 0.81
C LEU A 86 3.57 -8.02 -0.16
N ILE A 87 2.78 -7.07 0.35
CA ILE A 87 1.76 -6.35 -0.40
C ILE A 87 2.28 -4.94 -0.70
N ASP A 88 2.67 -4.71 -1.96
CA ASP A 88 3.18 -3.42 -2.42
C ASP A 88 2.02 -2.47 -2.76
N ARG A 89 1.73 -1.56 -1.82
CA ARG A 89 0.53 -0.70 -1.69
C ARG A 89 -0.64 -1.40 -1.03
N SER A 90 -1.14 -0.79 0.05
CA SER A 90 -2.30 -1.25 0.78
C SER A 90 -3.59 -0.99 0.00
N ALA A 91 -4.69 -1.63 0.42
CA ALA A 91 -6.04 -1.34 -0.08
C ALA A 91 -6.49 0.11 0.21
N LEU A 92 -5.83 0.83 1.11
CA LEU A 92 -6.12 2.22 1.43
C LEU A 92 -5.47 3.19 0.44
N ASP A 93 -4.37 2.81 -0.21
CA ASP A 93 -3.65 3.67 -1.16
C ASP A 93 -4.58 4.15 -2.29
N PRO A 94 -5.33 3.28 -3.02
CA PRO A 94 -6.20 3.71 -4.10
C PRO A 94 -7.25 4.74 -3.66
N VAL A 95 -7.80 4.59 -2.46
CA VAL A 95 -8.78 5.53 -1.90
C VAL A 95 -8.13 6.89 -1.65
N ALA A 96 -6.92 6.92 -1.10
CA ALA A 96 -6.18 8.18 -0.91
C ALA A 96 -5.89 8.90 -2.24
N TYR A 97 -5.52 8.15 -3.28
CA TYR A 97 -5.33 8.71 -4.63
C TYR A 97 -6.62 9.27 -5.23
N TYR A 98 -7.75 8.60 -5.00
CA TYR A 98 -9.08 9.05 -5.45
C TYR A 98 -9.53 10.33 -4.72
N LEU A 99 -9.39 10.38 -3.40
CA LEU A 99 -9.76 11.55 -2.60
C LEU A 99 -8.94 12.78 -2.97
N ALA A 100 -7.62 12.60 -3.12
CA ALA A 100 -6.75 13.67 -3.60
C ALA A 100 -7.11 14.09 -5.04
N ALA A 101 -7.57 13.16 -5.89
CA ALA A 101 -7.97 13.48 -7.25
C ALA A 101 -9.23 14.34 -7.25
N LEU A 102 -10.22 14.00 -6.42
CA LEU A 102 -11.42 14.80 -6.21
C LEU A 102 -11.08 16.21 -5.71
N GLU A 103 -10.24 16.31 -4.68
CA GLU A 103 -9.81 17.59 -4.09
C GLU A 103 -9.11 18.48 -5.12
N ARG A 104 -8.12 17.92 -5.85
CA ARG A 104 -7.34 18.70 -6.83
C ARG A 104 -8.15 19.14 -8.04
N SER A 105 -9.25 18.44 -8.35
CA SER A 105 -10.12 18.74 -9.50
C SER A 105 -11.45 19.40 -9.12
N ASP A 106 -11.64 19.72 -7.83
CA ASP A 106 -12.89 20.26 -7.27
C ASP A 106 -14.12 19.42 -7.69
N ARG A 107 -13.94 18.10 -7.79
CA ARG A 107 -15.00 17.15 -8.16
C ARG A 107 -15.65 16.61 -6.90
N GLN A 108 -16.96 16.42 -6.98
CA GLN A 108 -17.71 15.69 -5.95
C GLN A 108 -17.73 14.19 -6.29
N PRO A 109 -17.58 13.30 -5.29
CA PRO A 109 -17.77 11.88 -5.50
C PRO A 109 -19.23 11.60 -5.90
N PRO A 110 -19.50 10.58 -6.73
CA PRO A 110 -20.85 10.05 -6.87
C PRO A 110 -21.46 9.72 -5.51
N ALA A 111 -22.77 9.88 -5.36
CA ALA A 111 -23.46 9.69 -4.09
C ALA A 111 -23.13 8.30 -3.48
N GLY A 112 -22.59 8.30 -2.25
CA GLY A 112 -22.24 7.08 -1.53
C GLY A 112 -20.93 6.40 -1.94
N ALA A 113 -20.30 6.79 -3.05
CA ALA A 113 -19.08 6.15 -3.55
C ALA A 113 -17.91 6.24 -2.56
N ASP A 114 -17.71 7.40 -1.92
CA ASP A 114 -16.65 7.57 -0.91
C ASP A 114 -16.83 6.62 0.27
N ALA A 115 -18.03 6.62 0.88
CA ALA A 115 -18.34 5.75 2.01
C ALA A 115 -18.19 4.26 1.66
N TYR A 116 -18.63 3.86 0.46
CA TYR A 116 -18.46 2.51 -0.05
C TYR A 116 -16.98 2.13 -0.19
N LEU A 117 -16.18 2.94 -0.90
CA LEU A 117 -14.77 2.65 -1.15
C LEU A 117 -13.94 2.61 0.14
N ARG A 118 -14.21 3.52 1.09
CA ARG A 118 -13.59 3.48 2.43
C ARG A 118 -13.93 2.19 3.16
N THR A 119 -15.20 1.80 3.17
CA THR A 119 -15.66 0.56 3.83
C THR A 119 -14.97 -0.65 3.22
N LEU A 120 -14.94 -0.74 1.90
CA LEU A 120 -14.29 -1.82 1.16
C LEU A 120 -12.78 -1.89 1.47
N ALA A 121 -12.09 -0.76 1.39
CA ALA A 121 -10.66 -0.68 1.64
C ALA A 121 -10.30 -1.04 3.09
N HIS A 122 -11.09 -0.59 4.07
CA HIS A 122 -10.90 -0.95 5.48
C HIS A 122 -11.17 -2.43 5.76
N ALA A 123 -12.20 -3.01 5.14
CA ALA A 123 -12.48 -4.44 5.26
C ALA A 123 -11.29 -5.29 4.78
N TYR A 124 -10.65 -4.90 3.67
CA TYR A 124 -9.44 -5.57 3.21
C TYR A 124 -8.21 -5.27 4.08
N ALA A 125 -8.05 -4.03 4.55
CA ALA A 125 -6.92 -3.66 5.40
C ALA A 125 -6.93 -4.38 6.75
N ALA A 126 -8.12 -4.77 7.25
CA ALA A 126 -8.26 -5.60 8.44
C ALA A 126 -7.66 -7.00 8.31
N GLY A 127 -7.38 -7.45 7.07
CA GLY A 127 -6.70 -8.73 6.81
C GLY A 127 -5.18 -8.65 6.79
N TYR A 128 -4.58 -7.48 7.04
CA TYR A 128 -3.12 -7.33 7.15
C TYR A 128 -2.66 -7.61 8.58
N ASP A 129 -1.63 -8.45 8.71
CA ASP A 129 -1.00 -8.75 9.99
C ASP A 129 -0.05 -7.62 10.41
N LEU A 130 0.57 -6.96 9.44
CA LEU A 130 1.42 -5.78 9.64
C LEU A 130 1.18 -4.75 8.52
N LEU A 131 0.95 -3.49 8.92
CA LEU A 131 0.87 -2.35 7.99
C LEU A 131 1.97 -1.34 8.28
N LEU A 132 2.86 -1.15 7.31
CA LEU A 132 3.95 -0.19 7.31
C LEU A 132 3.58 1.01 6.44
N ALA A 133 3.39 2.19 7.04
CA ALA A 133 2.99 3.40 6.35
C ALA A 133 4.19 4.33 6.15
N THR A 134 4.69 4.42 4.92
CA THR A 134 5.74 5.39 4.59
C THR A 134 5.23 6.82 4.73
N VAL A 135 6.10 7.71 5.22
CA VAL A 135 5.77 9.12 5.42
C VAL A 135 6.41 9.96 4.32
N LEU A 136 5.64 10.90 3.75
CA LEU A 136 6.15 11.86 2.79
C LEU A 136 7.24 12.74 3.43
N ASP A 137 8.42 12.71 2.82
CA ASP A 137 9.46 13.70 3.04
C ASP A 137 9.41 14.71 1.87
N PRO A 138 8.99 15.96 2.12
CA PRO A 138 8.86 16.98 1.09
C PRO A 138 10.21 17.44 0.53
N ASP A 139 11.30 17.27 1.29
CA ASP A 139 12.65 17.69 0.89
C ASP A 139 13.31 16.67 -0.04
N VAL A 140 12.75 15.45 -0.16
CA VAL A 140 13.24 14.44 -1.10
C VAL A 140 12.75 14.76 -2.51
N PRO A 141 13.67 15.03 -3.46
CA PRO A 141 13.31 15.39 -4.83
C PRO A 141 12.65 14.22 -5.57
N LEU A 142 11.75 14.56 -6.48
CA LEU A 142 11.15 13.59 -7.40
C LEU A 142 12.14 13.23 -8.52
N GLY A 143 12.19 11.94 -8.89
CA GLY A 143 12.94 11.51 -10.08
C GLY A 143 12.32 12.06 -11.37
N GLU A 144 13.12 12.18 -12.43
CA GLU A 144 12.79 12.89 -13.69
C GLU A 144 11.50 12.44 -14.39
N HIS A 145 11.05 11.19 -14.16
CA HIS A 145 9.85 10.58 -14.78
C HIS A 145 8.61 10.52 -13.87
N ARG A 146 8.59 11.27 -12.77
CA ARG A 146 7.47 11.24 -11.82
C ARG A 146 6.55 12.44 -11.99
N ASP A 147 5.28 12.23 -11.65
CA ASP A 147 4.28 13.29 -11.57
C ASP A 147 4.83 14.43 -10.70
N ARG A 148 4.84 15.64 -11.26
CA ARG A 148 5.44 16.84 -10.66
C ARG A 148 4.45 17.65 -9.84
N ASP A 149 3.18 17.22 -9.78
CA ASP A 149 2.18 17.87 -8.92
C ASP A 149 2.47 17.52 -7.45
N LEU A 150 3.33 18.34 -6.84
CA LEU A 150 3.74 18.21 -5.44
C LEU A 150 2.55 18.36 -4.48
N ASP A 151 1.58 19.21 -4.84
CA ASP A 151 0.37 19.41 -4.03
C ASP A 151 -0.52 18.18 -4.08
N TYR A 152 -0.69 17.56 -5.25
CA TYR A 152 -1.37 16.27 -5.36
C TYR A 152 -0.66 15.19 -4.56
N ARG A 153 0.67 15.11 -4.62
CA ARG A 153 1.46 14.16 -3.82
C ARG A 153 1.23 14.33 -2.32
N ALA A 154 1.23 15.57 -1.85
CA ALA A 154 0.98 15.93 -0.45
C ALA A 154 -0.47 15.61 -0.04
N ALA A 155 -1.44 15.92 -0.89
CA ALA A 155 -2.85 15.58 -0.66
C ALA A 155 -3.05 14.06 -0.53
N VAL A 156 -2.43 13.26 -1.40
CA VAL A 156 -2.47 11.79 -1.29
C VAL A 156 -1.89 11.32 0.05
N ASP A 157 -0.77 11.88 0.50
CA ASP A 157 -0.18 11.52 1.79
C ASP A 157 -1.12 11.86 2.96
N ALA A 158 -1.69 13.07 2.95
CA ALA A 158 -2.64 13.52 3.97
C ALA A 158 -3.88 12.61 4.04
N HIS A 159 -4.53 12.34 2.90
CA HIS A 159 -5.70 11.44 2.83
C HIS A 159 -5.35 10.03 3.31
N LEU A 160 -4.18 9.51 2.92
CA LEU A 160 -3.74 8.20 3.36
C LEU A 160 -3.55 8.12 4.88
N HIS A 161 -2.84 9.09 5.48
CA HIS A 161 -2.62 9.09 6.93
C HIS A 161 -3.91 9.36 7.73
N GLN A 162 -4.88 10.07 7.14
CA GLN A 162 -6.23 10.17 7.71
C GLN A 162 -6.96 8.82 7.70
N LEU A 163 -6.94 8.09 6.57
CA LEU A 163 -7.52 6.75 6.46
C LEU A 163 -6.86 5.77 7.45
N LEU A 164 -5.54 5.83 7.57
CA LEU A 164 -4.77 4.99 8.49
C LEU A 164 -5.09 5.24 9.97
N GLY A 165 -5.73 6.36 10.33
CA GLY A 165 -6.16 6.63 11.71
C GLY A 165 -7.11 5.58 12.30
N ALA A 166 -7.79 4.81 11.46
CA ALA A 166 -8.69 3.73 11.88
C ALA A 166 -8.04 2.32 11.86
N VAL A 167 -6.74 2.22 11.53
CA VAL A 167 -6.02 0.94 11.38
C VAL A 167 -4.70 0.98 12.14
N ARG A 168 -4.36 -0.10 12.86
CA ARG A 168 -3.04 -0.22 13.50
C ARG A 168 -1.96 -0.24 12.43
N HIS A 169 -1.03 0.69 12.50
CA HIS A 169 0.07 0.80 11.55
C HIS A 169 1.34 1.32 12.22
N GLN A 170 2.49 1.06 11.60
CA GLN A 170 3.77 1.66 11.96
C GLN A 170 4.15 2.68 10.90
N LYS A 171 4.44 3.92 11.32
CA LYS A 171 4.97 4.94 10.43
C LYS A 171 6.44 4.66 10.12
N VAL A 172 6.83 4.79 8.86
CA VAL A 172 8.20 4.56 8.37
C VAL A 172 8.67 5.81 7.63
N ARG A 173 9.48 6.64 8.29
CA ARG A 173 10.11 7.79 7.62
C ARG A 173 11.28 7.35 6.76
N ASN A 174 11.76 8.25 5.90
CA ASN A 174 12.99 8.05 5.14
C ASN A 174 14.24 8.22 6.03
N HIS A 175 14.32 7.46 7.12
CA HIS A 175 15.43 7.46 8.05
C HIS A 175 15.88 6.02 8.34
N PRO A 176 17.20 5.74 8.43
CA PRO A 176 17.70 4.38 8.61
C PRO A 176 17.10 3.64 9.82
N SER A 177 16.90 4.34 10.95
CA SER A 177 16.30 3.73 12.15
C SER A 177 14.86 3.30 11.96
N ASP A 178 14.06 4.07 11.21
CA ASP A 178 12.65 3.77 10.96
C ASP A 178 12.53 2.57 10.01
N GLN A 179 13.43 2.48 9.02
CA GLN A 179 13.51 1.31 8.13
C GLN A 179 13.94 0.06 8.88
N GLU A 180 14.94 0.17 9.77
CA GLU A 180 15.38 -0.94 10.60
C GLU A 180 14.26 -1.43 11.52
N ALA A 181 13.58 -0.51 12.20
CA ALA A 181 12.43 -0.84 13.04
C ALA A 181 11.30 -1.53 12.24
N ALA A 182 11.09 -1.17 10.97
CA ALA A 182 10.11 -1.81 10.11
C ALA A 182 10.51 -3.25 9.72
N ILE A 183 11.81 -3.49 9.49
CA ILE A 183 12.35 -4.82 9.22
C ILE A 183 12.22 -5.71 10.46
N GLN A 184 12.60 -5.20 11.62
CA GLN A 184 12.47 -5.95 12.88
C GLN A 184 11.01 -6.30 13.17
N ALA A 185 10.07 -5.37 12.97
CA ALA A 185 8.65 -5.65 13.11
C ALA A 185 8.15 -6.75 12.15
N ALA A 186 8.63 -6.76 10.91
CA ALA A 186 8.31 -7.80 9.94
C ALA A 186 8.87 -9.18 10.36
N LEU A 187 10.12 -9.23 10.81
CA LEU A 187 10.74 -10.46 11.31
C LEU A 187 9.98 -11.01 12.53
N THR A 188 9.67 -10.15 13.51
CA THR A 188 8.87 -10.55 14.69
C THR A 188 7.50 -11.08 14.29
N ALA A 189 6.81 -10.43 13.34
CA ALA A 189 5.49 -10.89 12.92
C ALA A 189 5.53 -12.31 12.31
N VAL A 190 6.57 -12.62 11.51
CA VAL A 190 6.75 -13.95 10.93
C VAL A 190 7.18 -14.97 12.00
N GLU A 191 8.10 -14.61 12.89
CA GLU A 191 8.53 -15.47 14.00
C GLU A 191 7.38 -15.85 14.95
N GLU A 192 6.45 -14.93 15.20
CA GLU A 192 5.27 -15.17 16.04
C GLU A 192 4.24 -16.09 15.38
N ALA A 193 4.15 -16.08 14.04
CA ALA A 193 3.23 -16.93 13.28
C ALA A 193 3.72 -18.38 13.10
N ASP A 194 5.04 -18.60 13.21
CA ASP A 194 5.67 -19.93 13.10
C ASP A 194 5.64 -20.75 14.40
N ARG A 195 5.27 -20.13 15.53
CA ARG A 195 5.19 -20.78 16.85
C ARG A 195 3.83 -21.45 17.09
#